data_AF-A0A849SC65-F1
#
_entry.id   AF-A0A849SC65-F1
#
_cell.length_a   1.000
_cell.length_b   1.000
_cell.length_c   1.000
_cell.angle_alpha   90.00
_cell.angle_beta   90.00
_cell.angle_gamma   90.00
#
_symmetry.space_group_name_H-M   'P 1'
#
loop_
_entity.id
_entity.type
_entity.pdbx_description
1 polymer ?
#
loop_
_entity_poly.entity_id
_entity_poly.type
_entity_poly.pdbx_seq_one_letter_code
_entity_poly.pdbx_strand_id
1 'polypeptide(L)'
;MTALTLTLKQAPVQRVDMSPLVCQQLTGLSVDQIAALTLQSGKQQLRVDALFTLDGTDTQHIIIKNSHAKLDFIGKGLDGGNIDVEGDAGAYLGLGM
;
A
#
# COMPACT_ATOMS: atom_id res chain seq x y z
N MET A 1 12.36 11.89 -9.70
CA MET A 1 11.84 10.93 -8.71
C MET A 1 10.95 9.96 -9.46
N THR A 2 10.98 8.68 -9.11
CA THR A 2 10.08 7.66 -9.70
C THR A 2 9.00 7.32 -8.70
N ALA A 3 7.82 6.95 -9.22
CA ALA A 3 6.67 6.50 -8.44
C ALA A 3 7.07 5.47 -7.38
N LEU A 4 6.57 5.63 -6.15
CA LEU A 4 6.74 4.63 -5.10
C LEU A 4 5.99 3.36 -5.51
N THR A 5 6.73 2.33 -5.87
CA THR A 5 6.18 1.07 -6.36
C THR A 5 6.21 0.04 -5.24
N LEU A 6 5.04 -0.52 -4.93
CA LEU A 6 4.83 -1.62 -3.99
C LEU A 6 4.47 -2.87 -4.78
N THR A 7 5.43 -3.77 -4.99
CA THR A 7 5.18 -5.02 -5.73
C THR A 7 4.87 -6.15 -4.76
N LEU A 8 3.66 -6.71 -4.81
CA LEU A 8 3.23 -7.79 -3.92
C LEU A 8 4.07 -9.05 -4.19
N LYS A 9 4.76 -9.53 -3.15
CA LYS A 9 5.66 -10.70 -3.25
C LYS A 9 4.91 -12.01 -3.42
N GLN A 10 3.81 -12.16 -2.68
CA GLN A 10 2.95 -13.35 -2.70
C GLN A 10 1.54 -12.99 -2.25
N ALA A 11 0.55 -13.75 -2.70
CA ALA A 11 -0.83 -13.57 -2.27
C ALA A 11 -0.96 -13.75 -0.75
N PRO A 12 -1.51 -12.78 0.00
CA PRO A 12 -1.63 -12.90 1.43
C PRO A 12 -2.66 -13.99 1.81
N VAL A 13 -2.39 -14.70 2.91
CA VAL A 13 -3.29 -15.76 3.40
C VAL A 13 -4.59 -15.15 3.91
N GLN A 14 -4.50 -14.03 4.64
CA GLN A 14 -5.64 -13.28 5.17
C GLN A 14 -5.79 -11.92 4.45
N ARG A 15 -6.91 -11.25 4.70
CA ARG A 15 -7.13 -9.87 4.22
C ARG A 15 -6.18 -8.92 4.94
N VAL A 16 -5.63 -7.97 4.18
CA VAL A 16 -4.66 -6.98 4.65
C VAL A 16 -5.29 -5.60 4.54
N ASP A 17 -5.25 -4.84 5.63
CA ASP A 17 -5.68 -3.44 5.67
C ASP A 17 -4.56 -2.55 5.12
N MET A 18 -4.82 -1.91 3.97
CA MET A 18 -3.90 -1.01 3.29
C MET A 18 -4.06 0.46 3.68
N SER A 19 -4.93 0.78 4.65
CA SER A 19 -5.18 2.17 5.11
C SER A 19 -3.91 2.95 5.49
N PRO A 20 -2.85 2.34 6.07
CA PRO A 20 -1.61 3.07 6.38
C PRO A 20 -0.80 3.49 5.15
N LEU A 21 -1.09 2.95 3.96
CA LEU A 21 -0.35 3.20 2.71
C LEU A 21 -1.11 4.18 1.82
N VAL A 22 -1.24 5.41 2.28
CA VAL A 22 -1.92 6.50 1.56
C VAL A 22 -1.02 7.75 1.46
N CYS A 23 -1.08 8.47 0.34
CA CYS A 23 -0.09 9.49 -0.06
C CYS A 23 0.25 10.50 1.05
N GLN A 24 -0.76 11.10 1.68
CA GLN A 24 -0.55 12.10 2.72
C GLN A 24 0.13 11.52 3.98
N GLN A 25 -0.04 10.23 4.28
CA GLN A 25 0.60 9.58 5.43
C GLN A 25 2.06 9.18 5.16
N LEU A 26 2.42 9.01 3.89
CA LEU A 26 3.79 8.63 3.50
C LEU A 26 4.67 9.85 3.20
N THR A 27 4.09 11.05 3.15
CA THR A 27 4.81 12.29 2.84
C THR A 27 5.94 12.53 3.84
N GLY A 28 7.16 12.75 3.34
CA GLY A 28 8.35 13.00 4.15
C GLY A 28 9.01 11.74 4.75
N LEU A 29 8.44 10.55 4.55
CA LEU A 29 9.07 9.30 4.95
C LEU A 29 10.06 8.79 3.90
N SER A 30 11.17 8.21 4.36
CA SER A 30 12.08 7.45 3.50
C SER A 30 11.51 6.08 3.15
N VAL A 31 12.04 5.44 2.10
CA VAL A 31 11.64 4.08 1.71
C VAL A 31 11.85 3.09 2.85
N ASP A 32 12.92 3.22 3.63
CA ASP A 32 13.19 2.35 4.79
C ASP A 32 12.17 2.54 5.91
N GLN A 33 11.70 3.79 6.12
CA GLN A 33 10.64 4.08 7.09
C GLN A 33 9.30 3.49 6.61
N ILE A 34 8.98 3.62 5.32
CA ILE A 34 7.77 3.06 4.71
C ILE A 34 7.81 1.52 4.77
N ALA A 35 8.94 0.92 4.44
CA ALA A 35 9.21 -0.51 4.56
C ALA A 35 8.96 -1.04 5.98
N ALA A 36 9.23 -0.21 6.99
CA ALA A 36 9.05 -0.56 8.39
C ALA A 36 7.64 -0.38 8.95
N LEU A 37 6.72 0.27 8.22
CA LEU A 37 5.33 0.39 8.62
C LEU A 37 4.68 -0.98 8.74
N THR A 38 3.67 -1.08 9.61
CA THR A 38 2.90 -2.32 9.82
C THR A 38 1.49 -2.20 9.26
N LEU A 39 1.04 -3.29 8.63
CA LEU A 39 -0.30 -3.48 8.07
C LEU A 39 -1.02 -4.56 8.87
N GLN A 40 -2.28 -4.31 9.18
CA GLN A 40 -3.10 -5.30 9.89
C GLN A 40 -3.49 -6.42 8.93
N SER A 41 -3.24 -7.67 9.32
CA SER A 41 -3.65 -8.88 8.60
C SER A 41 -4.33 -9.84 9.58
N GLY A 42 -5.66 -9.77 9.63
CA GLY A 42 -6.48 -10.47 10.62
C GLY A 42 -6.07 -10.15 12.06
N LYS A 43 -5.44 -11.11 12.76
CA LYS A 43 -4.95 -10.92 14.16
C LYS A 43 -3.47 -10.54 14.24
N GLN A 44 -2.78 -10.50 13.12
CA GLN A 44 -1.34 -10.25 13.05
C GLN A 44 -1.06 -8.89 12.42
N GLN A 45 0.15 -8.40 12.62
CA GLN A 45 0.70 -7.25 11.92
C GLN A 45 1.85 -7.72 11.03
N LEU A 46 1.85 -7.28 9.78
CA LEU A 46 2.89 -7.56 8.80
C LEU A 46 3.61 -6.27 8.46
N ARG A 47 4.94 -6.30 8.38
CA ARG A 47 5.69 -5.15 7.85
C ARG A 47 5.43 -5.00 6.35
N VAL A 48 5.48 -3.78 5.85
CA VAL A 48 5.34 -3.49 4.41
C VAL A 48 6.42 -4.23 3.63
N ASP A 49 7.67 -4.23 4.09
CA ASP A 49 8.77 -4.97 3.44
C ASP A 49 8.64 -6.49 3.50
N ALA A 50 7.85 -7.05 4.42
CA ALA A 50 7.55 -8.47 4.45
C ALA A 50 6.55 -8.86 3.37
N LEU A 51 5.62 -7.95 3.04
CA LEU A 51 4.54 -8.19 2.06
C LEU A 51 4.91 -7.73 0.64
N PHE A 52 5.65 -6.63 0.52
CA PHE A 52 5.97 -5.95 -0.73
C PHE A 52 7.48 -5.83 -0.95
N THR A 53 7.87 -5.79 -2.22
CA THR A 53 9.15 -5.23 -2.66
C THR A 53 8.91 -3.76 -2.99
N LEU A 54 9.74 -2.87 -2.44
CA LEU A 54 9.62 -1.43 -2.63
C LEU A 54 10.67 -0.95 -3.63
N ASP A 55 10.26 -0.05 -4.52
CA ASP A 55 11.14 0.69 -5.42
C ASP A 55 10.62 2.13 -5.59
N GLY A 56 11.48 3.04 -6.02
CA GLY A 56 11.12 4.44 -6.18
C GLY A 56 10.91 5.18 -4.84
N THR A 57 10.56 6.46 -4.94
CA THR A 57 10.58 7.39 -3.79
C THR A 57 9.46 8.43 -3.81
N ASP A 58 8.70 8.54 -4.89
CA ASP A 58 7.61 9.51 -4.99
C ASP A 58 6.36 8.98 -4.27
N THR A 59 6.10 9.51 -3.09
CA THR A 59 4.94 9.13 -2.26
C THR A 59 3.63 9.77 -2.70
N GLN A 60 3.67 10.73 -3.63
CA GLN A 60 2.47 11.34 -4.22
C GLN A 60 1.97 10.55 -5.44
N HIS A 61 2.77 9.61 -5.93
CA HIS A 61 2.39 8.67 -6.99
C HIS A 61 2.78 7.25 -6.58
N ILE A 62 1.81 6.51 -6.04
CA ILE A 62 2.00 5.14 -5.58
C ILE A 62 1.52 4.17 -6.66
N ILE A 63 2.28 3.11 -6.93
CA ILE A 63 1.88 2.03 -7.83
C ILE A 63 1.91 0.71 -7.07
N ILE A 64 0.77 0.06 -6.93
CA ILE A 64 0.64 -1.27 -6.32
C ILE A 64 0.63 -2.30 -7.44
N LYS A 65 1.73 -3.05 -7.58
CA LYS A 65 1.90 -4.08 -8.62
C LYS A 65 1.59 -5.46 -8.10
N ASN A 66 1.09 -6.32 -9.00
CA ASN A 66 0.68 -7.68 -8.67
C ASN A 66 -0.35 -7.69 -7.53
N SER A 67 -1.26 -6.71 -7.54
CA SER A 67 -2.25 -6.54 -6.47
C SER A 67 -3.22 -7.73 -6.42
N HIS A 68 -3.91 -7.88 -5.29
CA HIS A 68 -4.78 -9.03 -5.03
C HIS A 68 -6.09 -8.59 -4.35
N ALA A 69 -7.18 -9.30 -4.60
CA ALA A 69 -8.53 -9.08 -4.02
C ALA A 69 -8.63 -9.20 -2.47
N LYS A 70 -7.50 -9.40 -1.78
CA LYS A 70 -7.39 -9.46 -0.31
C LYS A 70 -6.74 -8.19 0.28
N LEU A 71 -6.31 -7.26 -0.57
CA LEU A 71 -5.75 -5.97 -0.15
C LEU A 71 -6.91 -4.97 -0.05
N ASP A 72 -7.42 -4.80 1.17
CA ASP A 72 -8.60 -3.97 1.46
C ASP A 72 -8.17 -2.54 1.79
N PHE A 73 -9.10 -1.58 1.64
CA PHE A 73 -8.92 -0.18 2.02
C PHE A 73 -7.77 0.55 1.30
N ILE A 74 -7.38 0.09 0.10
CA ILE A 74 -6.42 0.81 -0.74
C ILE A 74 -6.96 2.23 -0.98
N GLY A 75 -6.15 3.25 -0.71
CA GLY A 75 -6.51 4.65 -0.91
C GLY A 75 -7.57 5.20 0.03
N LYS A 76 -7.80 4.59 1.20
CA LYS A 76 -8.75 5.09 2.18
C LYS A 76 -8.41 6.52 2.63
N GLY A 77 -9.34 7.44 2.42
CA GLY A 77 -9.19 8.86 2.76
C GLY A 77 -8.08 9.56 1.99
N LEU A 78 -7.77 9.13 0.76
CA LEU A 78 -6.76 9.80 -0.08
C LEU A 78 -7.19 11.26 -0.32
N ASP A 79 -6.31 12.19 0.04
CA ASP A 79 -6.52 13.64 -0.04
C ASP A 79 -5.41 14.28 -0.89
N GLY A 80 -5.42 13.94 -2.18
CA GLY A 80 -4.38 14.32 -3.14
C GLY A 80 -3.39 13.21 -3.49
N GLY A 81 -2.67 13.40 -4.59
CA GLY A 81 -1.82 12.38 -5.20
C GLY A 81 -2.60 11.36 -6.03
N ASN A 82 -1.93 10.26 -6.41
CA ASN A 82 -2.52 9.17 -7.18
C ASN A 82 -2.03 7.80 -6.67
N ILE A 83 -2.93 6.82 -6.68
CA ILE A 83 -2.61 5.41 -6.40
C ILE A 83 -3.09 4.55 -7.57
N ASP A 84 -2.15 4.01 -8.33
CA ASP A 84 -2.44 3.06 -9.40
C ASP A 84 -2.39 1.62 -8.86
N VAL A 85 -3.41 0.83 -9.18
CA VAL A 85 -3.49 -0.58 -8.79
C VAL A 85 -3.42 -1.45 -10.04
N GLU A 86 -2.34 -2.20 -10.20
CA GLU A 86 -2.15 -3.18 -11.27
C GLU A 86 -2.53 -4.58 -10.75
N GLY A 87 -3.78 -4.97 -11.03
CA GLY A 87 -4.37 -6.23 -10.60
C GLY A 87 -5.71 -6.01 -9.90
N ASP A 88 -6.10 -6.95 -9.04
CA ASP A 88 -7.35 -6.85 -8.30
C ASP A 88 -7.17 -5.97 -7.04
N ALA A 89 -8.23 -5.28 -6.66
CA ALA A 89 -8.34 -4.61 -5.37
C ALA A 89 -9.31 -5.36 -4.46
N GLY A 90 -9.05 -5.29 -3.15
CA GLY A 90 -9.98 -5.81 -2.14
C GLY A 90 -11.16 -4.88 -1.89
N ALA A 91 -11.82 -5.11 -0.75
CA ALA A 91 -12.97 -4.33 -0.33
C ALA A 91 -12.58 -2.89 0.02
N TYR A 92 -13.51 -1.95 -0.16
CA TYR A 92 -13.38 -0.55 0.27
C TYR A 92 -12.24 0.23 -0.42
N LEU A 93 -11.91 -0.10 -1.67
CA LEU A 93 -11.05 0.72 -2.52
C LEU A 93 -11.58 2.17 -2.56
N GLY A 94 -10.71 3.14 -2.27
CA GLY A 94 -11.04 4.57 -2.30
C GLY A 94 -12.08 5.02 -1.27
N LEU A 95 -12.25 4.28 -0.17
CA LEU A 95 -13.24 4.65 0.85
C LEU A 95 -12.93 6.02 1.45
N GLY A 96 -13.84 6.98 1.26
CA GLY A 96 -13.70 8.33 1.80
C GLY A 96 -12.73 9.24 1.02
N MET A 97 -12.43 8.88 -0.23
CA MET A 97 -11.88 9.80 -1.24
C MET A 97 -12.91 10.84 -1.70
#